data_AF-A0A0Q4PLP9-F1
#
_entry.id   AF-A0A0Q4PLP9-F1
#
_cell.length_a   1.000
_cell.length_b   1.000
_cell.length_c   1.000
_cell.angle_alpha   90.00
_cell.angle_beta   90.00
_cell.angle_gamma   90.00
#
_symmetry.space_group_name_H-M   'P 1'
#
loop_
_entity.id
_entity.type
_entity.pdbx_description
1 polymer ?
#
loop_
_entity_poly.entity_id
_entity_poly.type
_entity_poly.pdbx_seq_one_letter_code
_entity_poly.pdbx_strand_id
1 'polypeptide(L)'
;MTAQTKLARLLRRFAKDEGGAFAVMFGVMAIVLIALGGAVVDYVTLEQGRNRAQLALDAAALALQPKVFEKNFNAADVQKLAQAFVIERIANKNIDAKILSTRGSAIDGTLSFEANITVPTAFVALVGVPSLSAHVEAQAVRTSMAIEVAMVLDNSGSMGSNNRMTYLKQAATCATNIIFFKDVDTNCTPLAKATQQEDVRISIVPFTIMVNVGTQFKNAKWLDWTGQSPLSRLNFDNDDDETTLFVGPVNRNDLFTQTGVTWRGCVEARRGPYDTTDQEAVAGDTLFIPMFSPDTGDRKYNNYNSYNNYLSDVGGTCQPKTCTEQIIKNGCSTKNGITTCTGATTYKYTKVVGSNTTTPAASCKAADGPALSDTVTTSSGTTQTSTTVYSLLSANELQERLCKYNGARPTDAANSGPNAYCPSASILPLTAVSNDVIQRIKGMTANGGTNIQQGTIWGFHALSRAEPLSEAAPYKPGQVSKFMIVMTDGFNEPDFRAYSDTLNGTGIYGSWGFRKDGRLPDTDGIIGNQNEYNAHNSKADMTTTMDIKTVQTCANAKAAGIQVYTIGLQPPSQATRKMLTDCSSGTGYYFFPNTPAELVDVFKNIANQLSQLRLSR
;
A
#
# COMPACT_ATOMS: atom_id res chain seq x y z
N MET A 1 -119.85 -34.03 -28.42
CA MET A 1 -118.41 -34.40 -28.40
C MET A 1 -117.67 -33.45 -27.47
N THR A 2 -117.13 -33.99 -26.38
CA THR A 2 -116.73 -33.33 -25.14
C THR A 2 -115.38 -32.60 -25.23
N ALA A 3 -115.25 -31.48 -24.50
CA ALA A 3 -114.08 -30.59 -24.44
C ALA A 3 -112.73 -31.30 -24.13
N GLN A 4 -112.77 -32.51 -23.56
CA GLN A 4 -111.59 -33.35 -23.33
C GLN A 4 -110.81 -33.72 -24.61
N THR A 5 -111.47 -33.83 -25.76
CA THR A 5 -110.78 -34.15 -27.03
C THR A 5 -110.02 -32.97 -27.65
N LYS A 6 -110.40 -31.72 -27.34
CA LYS A 6 -109.67 -30.52 -27.80
C LYS A 6 -108.39 -30.27 -26.98
N LEU A 7 -108.42 -30.50 -25.67
CA LEU A 7 -107.25 -30.33 -24.79
C LEU A 7 -106.16 -31.38 -25.11
N ALA A 8 -106.55 -32.64 -25.32
CA ALA A 8 -105.63 -33.70 -25.72
C ALA A 8 -104.95 -33.41 -27.07
N ARG A 9 -105.68 -32.80 -28.02
CA ARG A 9 -105.14 -32.40 -29.34
C ARG A 9 -104.20 -31.19 -29.24
N LEU A 10 -104.48 -30.24 -28.35
CA LEU A 10 -103.62 -29.09 -28.06
C LEU A 10 -102.32 -29.50 -27.37
N LEU A 11 -102.39 -30.36 -26.35
CA LEU A 11 -101.20 -30.90 -25.67
C LEU A 11 -100.34 -31.76 -26.60
N ARG A 12 -100.96 -32.52 -27.52
CA ARG A 12 -100.23 -33.30 -28.53
C ARG A 12 -99.63 -32.45 -29.65
N ARG A 13 -100.16 -31.24 -29.89
CA ARG A 13 -99.52 -30.20 -30.75
C ARG A 13 -98.37 -29.52 -30.02
N PHE A 14 -98.52 -29.19 -28.74
CA PHE A 14 -97.47 -28.59 -27.91
C PHE A 14 -96.27 -29.53 -27.72
N ALA A 15 -96.53 -30.82 -27.51
CA ALA A 15 -95.47 -31.84 -27.41
C ALA A 15 -94.76 -32.14 -28.74
N LYS A 16 -95.29 -31.67 -29.88
CA LYS A 16 -94.67 -31.77 -31.22
C LYS A 16 -94.14 -30.41 -31.72
N ASP A 17 -94.17 -29.37 -30.88
CA ASP A 17 -93.77 -28.02 -31.27
C ASP A 17 -92.25 -27.85 -31.07
N GLU A 18 -91.50 -27.95 -32.16
CA GLU A 18 -90.03 -27.79 -32.18
C GLU A 18 -89.58 -26.32 -32.17
N GLY A 19 -90.50 -25.35 -32.21
CA GLY A 19 -90.20 -23.92 -32.23
C GLY A 19 -89.48 -23.39 -30.99
N GLY A 20 -89.51 -24.11 -29.86
CA GLY A 20 -88.77 -23.78 -28.63
C GLY A 20 -87.30 -24.21 -28.64
N ALA A 21 -86.92 -25.18 -29.47
CA ALA A 21 -85.55 -25.71 -29.49
C ALA A 21 -84.53 -24.68 -30.00
N PHE A 22 -84.94 -23.80 -30.93
CA PHE A 22 -84.11 -22.70 -31.43
C PHE A 22 -83.80 -21.67 -30.33
N ALA A 23 -84.77 -21.29 -29.51
CA ALA A 23 -84.55 -20.33 -28.42
C ALA A 23 -83.60 -20.89 -27.35
N VAL A 24 -83.70 -22.19 -27.04
CA VAL A 24 -82.79 -22.88 -26.12
C VAL A 24 -81.37 -22.97 -26.70
N MET A 25 -81.23 -23.39 -27.97
CA MET A 25 -79.92 -23.46 -28.63
C MET A 25 -79.29 -22.08 -28.82
N PHE A 26 -80.07 -21.06 -29.17
CA PHE A 26 -79.62 -19.67 -29.28
C PHE A 26 -79.18 -19.11 -27.92
N GLY A 27 -79.94 -19.37 -26.85
CA GLY A 27 -79.57 -18.94 -25.50
C GLY A 27 -78.24 -19.57 -25.03
N VAL A 28 -78.04 -20.86 -25.30
CA VAL A 28 -76.78 -21.55 -24.98
C VAL A 28 -75.62 -21.04 -25.84
N MET A 29 -75.81 -20.88 -27.16
CA MET A 29 -74.78 -20.35 -28.06
C MET A 29 -74.43 -18.88 -27.78
N ALA A 30 -75.41 -18.05 -27.39
CA ALA A 30 -75.18 -16.66 -27.03
C ALA A 30 -74.27 -16.54 -25.80
N ILE A 31 -74.45 -17.40 -24.78
CA ILE A 31 -73.56 -17.45 -23.62
C ILE A 31 -72.13 -17.81 -24.03
N VAL A 32 -71.97 -18.80 -24.93
CA VAL A 32 -70.65 -19.21 -25.42
C VAL A 32 -69.95 -18.11 -26.23
N LEU A 33 -70.68 -17.42 -27.11
CA LEU A 33 -70.12 -16.31 -27.91
C LEU A 33 -69.78 -15.09 -27.06
N ILE A 34 -70.62 -14.74 -26.07
CA ILE A 34 -70.33 -13.68 -25.11
C ILE A 34 -69.13 -14.05 -24.23
N ALA A 35 -69.03 -15.32 -23.80
CA ALA A 35 -67.87 -15.79 -23.03
C ALA A 35 -66.58 -15.76 -23.86
N LEU A 36 -66.61 -16.14 -25.14
CA LEU A 36 -65.44 -16.09 -26.03
C LEU A 36 -65.01 -14.66 -26.34
N GLY A 37 -65.94 -13.77 -26.68
CA GLY A 37 -65.63 -12.35 -26.92
C GLY A 37 -65.18 -11.64 -25.65
N GLY A 38 -65.82 -11.96 -24.53
CA GLY A 38 -65.48 -11.43 -23.21
C GLY A 38 -64.17 -11.95 -22.65
N ALA A 39 -63.76 -13.17 -23.01
CA ALA A 39 -62.44 -13.72 -22.65
C ALA A 39 -61.29 -12.86 -23.19
N VAL A 40 -61.46 -12.25 -24.37
CA VAL A 40 -60.46 -11.32 -24.91
C VAL A 40 -60.37 -10.06 -24.05
N VAL A 41 -61.51 -9.52 -23.60
CA VAL A 41 -61.54 -8.35 -22.71
C VAL A 41 -60.90 -8.68 -21.36
N ASP A 42 -61.25 -9.82 -20.77
CA ASP A 42 -60.68 -10.30 -19.51
C ASP A 42 -59.18 -10.60 -19.62
N TYR A 43 -58.71 -11.07 -20.77
CA TYR A 43 -57.28 -11.23 -21.03
C TYR A 43 -56.55 -9.88 -21.13
N VAL A 44 -57.15 -8.90 -21.80
CA VAL A 44 -56.58 -7.54 -21.89
C VAL A 44 -56.54 -6.88 -20.51
N THR A 45 -57.57 -7.04 -19.67
CA THR A 45 -57.54 -6.51 -18.30
C THR A 45 -56.50 -7.22 -17.43
N LEU A 46 -56.31 -8.53 -17.60
CA LEU A 46 -55.23 -9.27 -16.95
C LEU A 46 -53.85 -8.73 -17.37
N GLU A 47 -53.58 -8.57 -18.66
CA GLU A 47 -52.29 -8.06 -19.15
C GLU A 47 -52.03 -6.61 -18.73
N GLN A 48 -53.06 -5.75 -18.70
CA GLN A 48 -52.94 -4.41 -18.14
C GLN A 48 -52.61 -4.44 -16.64
N GLY A 49 -53.25 -5.33 -15.89
CA GLY A 49 -52.98 -5.53 -14.47
C GLY A 49 -51.55 -6.04 -14.23
N ARG A 50 -51.12 -7.01 -15.04
CA ARG A 50 -49.76 -7.56 -15.02
C ARG A 50 -48.71 -6.50 -15.28
N ASN A 51 -48.87 -5.69 -16.33
CA ASN A 51 -47.93 -4.61 -16.65
C ASN A 51 -47.82 -3.56 -15.53
N ARG A 52 -48.94 -3.16 -14.92
CA ARG A 52 -48.93 -2.21 -13.78
C ARG A 52 -48.24 -2.80 -12.56
N ALA A 53 -48.53 -4.05 -12.24
CA ALA A 53 -47.92 -4.74 -11.13
C ALA A 53 -46.41 -4.99 -11.35
N GLN A 54 -45.97 -5.29 -12.57
CA GLN A 54 -44.56 -5.38 -12.92
C GLN A 54 -43.85 -4.04 -12.65
N LEU A 55 -44.40 -2.92 -13.14
CA LEU A 55 -43.83 -1.58 -12.89
C LEU A 55 -43.79 -1.23 -11.39
N ALA A 56 -44.80 -1.64 -10.63
CA ALA A 56 -44.82 -1.45 -9.18
C ALA A 56 -43.77 -2.31 -8.48
N LEU A 57 -43.60 -3.56 -8.91
CA LEU A 57 -42.63 -4.50 -8.35
C LEU A 57 -41.19 -4.10 -8.68
N ASP A 58 -40.92 -3.63 -9.90
CA ASP A 58 -39.60 -3.10 -10.30
C ASP A 58 -39.23 -1.86 -9.46
N ALA A 59 -40.19 -0.95 -9.24
CA ALA A 59 -39.98 0.20 -8.37
C ALA A 59 -39.72 -0.21 -6.91
N ALA A 60 -40.42 -1.24 -6.40
CA ALA A 60 -40.18 -1.78 -5.07
C ALA A 60 -38.80 -2.44 -4.96
N ALA A 61 -38.39 -3.21 -5.98
CA ALA A 61 -37.06 -3.80 -6.10
C ALA A 61 -35.98 -2.73 -5.98
N LEU A 62 -36.05 -1.66 -6.77
CA LEU A 62 -35.09 -0.56 -6.74
C LEU A 62 -35.09 0.20 -5.40
N ALA A 63 -36.27 0.50 -4.84
CA ALA A 63 -36.39 1.28 -3.61
C ALA A 63 -35.89 0.52 -2.37
N LEU A 64 -36.12 -0.79 -2.31
CA LEU A 64 -35.78 -1.62 -1.16
C LEU A 64 -34.42 -2.29 -1.30
N GLN A 65 -33.79 -2.26 -2.48
CA GLN A 65 -32.47 -2.85 -2.73
C GLN A 65 -31.43 -2.48 -1.65
N PRO A 66 -31.29 -1.21 -1.20
CA PRO A 66 -30.26 -0.85 -0.23
C PRO A 66 -30.35 -1.60 1.11
N LYS A 67 -31.53 -2.14 1.45
CA LYS A 67 -31.74 -2.89 2.70
C LYS A 67 -30.97 -4.20 2.77
N VAL A 68 -30.58 -4.76 1.61
CA VAL A 68 -29.76 -5.99 1.55
C VAL A 68 -28.39 -5.81 2.22
N PHE A 69 -27.91 -4.57 2.35
CA PHE A 69 -26.64 -4.24 3.02
C PHE A 69 -26.79 -3.90 4.52
N GLU A 70 -28.01 -3.94 5.07
CA GLU A 70 -28.22 -3.70 6.50
C GLU A 70 -27.79 -4.96 7.30
N LYS A 71 -27.03 -4.77 8.39
CA LYS A 71 -26.50 -5.85 9.24
C LYS A 71 -27.55 -6.85 9.75
N ASN A 72 -28.79 -6.41 9.90
CA ASN A 72 -29.92 -7.21 10.34
C ASN A 72 -30.91 -7.46 9.20
N PHE A 73 -30.43 -7.68 7.97
CA PHE A 73 -31.30 -7.98 6.83
C PHE A 73 -32.19 -9.19 7.15
N ASN A 74 -33.50 -8.94 7.11
CA ASN A 74 -34.52 -9.95 7.27
C ASN A 74 -35.44 -9.93 6.05
N ALA A 75 -35.38 -11.00 5.24
CA ALA A 75 -36.18 -11.13 4.04
C ALA A 75 -37.69 -10.99 4.30
N ALA A 76 -38.18 -11.43 5.47
CA ALA A 76 -39.60 -11.35 5.83
C ALA A 76 -40.06 -9.90 6.09
N ASP A 77 -39.21 -9.07 6.68
CA ASP A 77 -39.54 -7.66 6.93
C ASP A 77 -39.50 -6.85 5.63
N VAL A 78 -38.53 -7.14 4.77
CA VAL A 78 -38.44 -6.54 3.43
C VAL A 78 -39.62 -6.98 2.54
N GLN A 79 -40.09 -8.23 2.67
CA GLN A 79 -41.29 -8.71 1.98
C GLN A 79 -42.54 -7.90 2.36
N LYS A 80 -42.73 -7.59 3.65
CA LYS A 80 -43.87 -6.77 4.12
C LYS A 80 -43.81 -5.35 3.56
N LEU A 81 -42.61 -4.76 3.52
CA LEU A 81 -42.39 -3.43 2.93
C LEU A 81 -42.69 -3.44 1.42
N ALA A 82 -42.21 -4.46 0.70
CA ALA A 82 -42.46 -4.63 -0.73
C ALA A 82 -43.96 -4.81 -1.02
N GLN A 83 -44.65 -5.62 -0.21
CA GLN A 83 -46.09 -5.83 -0.30
C GLN A 83 -46.87 -4.51 -0.17
N ALA A 84 -46.53 -3.68 0.82
CA ALA A 84 -47.15 -2.37 1.00
C ALA A 84 -46.88 -1.43 -0.19
N PHE A 85 -45.62 -1.39 -0.66
CA PHE A 85 -45.19 -0.56 -1.78
C PHE A 85 -45.91 -0.92 -3.09
N VAL A 86 -46.04 -2.22 -3.37
CA VAL A 86 -46.70 -2.72 -4.59
C VAL A 86 -48.20 -2.43 -4.56
N ILE A 87 -48.89 -2.67 -3.44
CA ILE A 87 -50.33 -2.35 -3.30
C ILE A 87 -50.57 -0.85 -3.49
N GLU A 88 -49.76 0.00 -2.86
CA GLU A 88 -49.88 1.46 -2.96
C GLU A 88 -49.73 1.92 -4.42
N ARG A 89 -48.75 1.35 -5.14
CA ARG A 89 -48.37 1.81 -6.48
C ARG A 89 -49.24 1.23 -7.60
N ILE A 90 -49.85 0.07 -7.41
CA ILE A 90 -50.88 -0.46 -8.33
C ILE A 90 -52.13 0.43 -8.31
N ALA A 91 -52.47 1.01 -7.16
CA ALA A 91 -53.56 1.97 -6.96
C ALA A 91 -54.92 1.54 -7.55
N ASN A 92 -55.16 0.24 -7.68
CA ASN A 92 -56.38 -0.35 -8.21
C ASN A 92 -56.88 -1.45 -7.28
N LYS A 93 -58.04 -1.22 -6.65
CA LYS A 93 -58.64 -2.15 -5.66
C LYS A 93 -59.09 -3.48 -6.26
N ASN A 94 -59.21 -3.57 -7.58
CA ASN A 94 -59.64 -4.78 -8.26
C ASN A 94 -58.48 -5.71 -8.61
N ILE A 95 -57.23 -5.31 -8.33
CA ILE A 95 -56.05 -6.14 -8.58
C ILE A 95 -55.47 -6.54 -7.23
N ASP A 96 -55.51 -7.83 -6.92
CA ASP A 96 -54.84 -8.37 -5.74
C ASP A 96 -53.42 -8.80 -6.13
N ALA A 97 -52.42 -8.32 -5.40
CA ALA A 97 -51.02 -8.67 -5.63
C ALA A 97 -50.44 -9.23 -4.35
N LYS A 98 -49.74 -10.36 -4.42
CA LYS A 98 -49.14 -11.04 -3.26
C LYS A 98 -47.69 -11.40 -3.55
N ILE A 99 -46.77 -10.86 -2.75
CA ILE A 99 -45.36 -11.27 -2.80
C ILE A 99 -45.24 -12.69 -2.26
N LEU A 100 -44.75 -13.61 -3.08
CA LEU A 100 -44.54 -15.02 -2.77
C LEU A 100 -43.21 -15.24 -2.04
N SER A 101 -42.13 -14.67 -2.58
CA SER A 101 -40.78 -14.84 -2.06
C SER A 101 -39.95 -13.57 -2.21
N THR A 102 -39.01 -13.41 -1.27
CA THR A 102 -37.98 -12.36 -1.28
C THR A 102 -36.63 -13.03 -1.09
N ARG A 103 -35.68 -12.77 -1.99
CA ARG A 103 -34.31 -13.28 -1.86
C ARG A 103 -33.34 -12.11 -1.97
N GLY A 104 -32.44 -11.98 -1.00
CA GLY A 104 -31.43 -10.93 -0.95
C GLY A 104 -30.04 -11.53 -0.75
N SER A 105 -29.04 -11.00 -1.45
CA SER A 105 -27.62 -11.36 -1.27
C SER A 105 -26.79 -10.08 -1.15
N ALA A 106 -26.18 -9.86 0.02
CA ALA A 106 -25.25 -8.74 0.23
C ALA A 106 -23.96 -8.90 -0.57
N ILE A 107 -23.56 -10.14 -0.85
CA ILE A 107 -22.35 -10.47 -1.61
C ILE A 107 -22.53 -10.08 -3.08
N ASP A 108 -23.67 -10.43 -3.66
CA ASP A 108 -23.97 -10.17 -5.08
C ASP A 108 -24.66 -8.82 -5.28
N GLY A 109 -25.10 -8.18 -4.20
CA GLY A 109 -25.85 -6.92 -4.23
C GLY A 109 -27.26 -7.05 -4.81
N THR A 110 -27.81 -8.27 -4.83
CA THR A 110 -29.08 -8.57 -5.50
C THR A 110 -30.24 -8.59 -4.51
N LEU A 111 -31.37 -7.98 -4.87
CA LEU A 111 -32.67 -8.16 -4.22
C LEU A 111 -33.68 -8.59 -5.29
N SER A 112 -34.29 -9.77 -5.12
CA SER A 112 -35.31 -10.28 -6.02
C SER A 112 -36.62 -10.52 -5.30
N PHE A 113 -37.72 -10.18 -5.97
CA PHE A 113 -39.08 -10.44 -5.55
C PHE A 113 -39.81 -11.29 -6.58
N GLU A 114 -40.60 -12.24 -6.10
CA GLU A 114 -41.59 -12.97 -6.89
C GLU A 114 -42.97 -12.62 -6.37
N ALA A 115 -43.91 -12.28 -7.25
CA ALA A 115 -45.28 -11.98 -6.85
C ALA A 115 -46.29 -12.63 -7.79
N ASN A 116 -47.43 -13.00 -7.21
CA ASN A 116 -48.59 -13.44 -7.97
C ASN A 116 -49.65 -12.33 -7.95
N ILE A 117 -50.29 -12.11 -9.09
CA ILE A 117 -51.33 -11.11 -9.27
C ILE A 117 -52.61 -11.83 -9.64
N THR A 118 -53.72 -11.46 -9.02
CA THR A 118 -55.05 -11.99 -9.30
C THR A 118 -55.96 -10.87 -9.77
N VAL A 119 -56.57 -11.07 -10.94
CA VAL A 119 -57.52 -10.13 -11.55
C VAL A 119 -58.86 -10.83 -11.71
N PRO A 120 -59.98 -10.27 -11.19
CA PRO A 120 -61.31 -10.82 -11.37
C PRO A 120 -61.74 -10.70 -12.84
N THR A 121 -62.36 -11.76 -13.36
CA THR A 121 -62.89 -11.81 -14.73
C THR A 121 -64.36 -11.39 -14.74
N ALA A 122 -64.77 -10.56 -15.70
CA ALA A 122 -66.16 -10.14 -15.83
C ALA A 122 -67.00 -11.11 -16.67
N PHE A 123 -66.41 -11.69 -17.71
CA PHE A 123 -67.10 -12.51 -18.70
C PHE A 123 -66.78 -13.99 -18.58
N VAL A 124 -65.52 -14.35 -18.36
CA VAL A 124 -65.13 -15.76 -18.14
C VAL A 124 -65.69 -16.29 -16.82
N ALA A 125 -66.06 -15.41 -15.89
CA ALA A 125 -66.80 -15.78 -14.68
C ALA A 125 -68.14 -16.47 -14.99
N LEU A 126 -68.81 -16.15 -16.11
CA LEU A 126 -70.06 -16.80 -16.51
C LEU A 126 -69.91 -18.28 -16.86
N VAL A 127 -68.68 -18.73 -17.17
CA VAL A 127 -68.34 -20.13 -17.46
C VAL A 127 -67.57 -20.81 -16.33
N GLY A 128 -67.55 -20.20 -15.13
CA GLY A 128 -67.04 -20.82 -13.90
C GLY A 128 -65.59 -20.52 -13.54
N VAL A 129 -64.91 -19.59 -14.22
CA VAL A 129 -63.56 -19.12 -13.85
C VAL A 129 -63.68 -17.69 -13.33
N PRO A 130 -63.70 -17.45 -12.01
CA PRO A 130 -64.01 -16.13 -11.45
C PRO A 130 -62.81 -15.15 -11.46
N SER A 131 -61.60 -15.64 -11.63
CA SER A 131 -60.38 -14.82 -11.69
C SER A 131 -59.29 -15.50 -12.51
N LEU A 132 -58.39 -14.68 -13.05
CA LEU A 132 -57.15 -15.12 -13.69
C LEU A 132 -55.96 -14.63 -12.86
N SER A 133 -54.88 -15.40 -12.89
CA SER A 133 -53.66 -15.06 -12.17
C SER A 133 -52.45 -15.00 -13.10
N ALA A 134 -51.49 -14.15 -12.75
CA ALA A 134 -50.25 -13.94 -13.50
C ALA A 134 -49.07 -13.80 -12.54
N HIS A 135 -47.97 -14.47 -12.90
CA HIS A 135 -46.71 -14.40 -12.18
C HIS A 135 -45.85 -13.23 -12.69
N VAL A 136 -45.23 -12.50 -11.78
CA VAL A 136 -44.29 -11.42 -12.05
C VAL A 136 -43.06 -11.54 -11.16
N GLU A 137 -41.91 -11.16 -11.70
CA GLU A 137 -40.63 -11.21 -11.01
C GLU A 137 -39.88 -9.91 -11.26
N ALA A 138 -39.21 -9.40 -10.22
CA ALA A 138 -38.34 -8.25 -10.35
C ALA A 138 -37.05 -8.50 -9.60
N GLN A 139 -35.93 -8.06 -10.18
CA GLN A 139 -34.61 -8.11 -9.53
C GLN A 139 -33.93 -6.75 -9.67
N ALA A 140 -33.43 -6.23 -8.55
CA ALA A 140 -32.55 -5.07 -8.52
C ALA A 140 -31.16 -5.53 -8.09
N VAL A 141 -30.14 -5.06 -8.80
CA VAL A 141 -28.73 -5.31 -8.47
C VAL A 141 -28.06 -3.96 -8.26
N ARG A 142 -27.42 -3.79 -7.11
CA ARG A 142 -26.49 -2.70 -6.85
C ARG A 142 -25.36 -3.31 -6.06
N THR A 143 -24.13 -3.14 -6.49
CA THR A 143 -23.01 -3.65 -5.72
C THR A 143 -22.63 -2.62 -4.65
N SER A 144 -22.50 -3.04 -3.39
CA SER A 144 -21.84 -2.21 -2.38
C SER A 144 -20.40 -1.98 -2.86
N MET A 145 -19.98 -0.73 -2.98
CA MET A 145 -18.59 -0.42 -3.31
C MET A 145 -17.77 -0.41 -2.04
N ALA A 146 -16.95 -1.44 -1.86
CA ALA A 146 -15.90 -1.43 -0.86
C ALA A 146 -14.84 -0.38 -1.24
N ILE A 147 -14.35 0.33 -0.23
CA ILE A 147 -13.31 1.34 -0.37
C ILE A 147 -12.06 0.85 0.35
N GLU A 148 -10.96 0.77 -0.40
CA GLU A 148 -9.63 0.50 0.14
C GLU A 148 -8.76 1.73 -0.08
N VAL A 149 -8.22 2.29 1.02
CA VAL A 149 -7.37 3.49 0.96
C VAL A 149 -5.99 3.18 1.52
N ALA A 150 -4.93 3.46 0.77
CA ALA A 150 -3.57 3.53 1.30
C ALA A 150 -3.17 4.99 1.48
N MET A 151 -3.01 5.41 2.75
CA MET A 151 -2.45 6.72 3.07
C MET A 151 -0.93 6.60 3.14
N VAL A 152 -0.25 7.11 2.12
CA VAL A 152 1.21 7.19 1.99
C VAL A 152 1.66 8.52 2.56
N LEU A 153 2.18 8.50 3.78
CA LEU A 153 2.37 9.70 4.59
C LEU A 153 3.84 9.93 4.91
N ASP A 154 4.36 11.07 4.47
CA ASP A 154 5.73 11.50 4.73
C ASP A 154 5.94 11.75 6.23
N ASN A 155 6.92 11.05 6.80
CA ASN A 155 7.41 11.30 8.15
C ASN A 155 8.91 11.54 8.18
N SER A 156 9.46 12.11 7.11
CA SER A 156 10.82 12.61 7.05
C SER A 156 11.07 13.74 8.07
N GLY A 157 12.33 14.07 8.30
CA GLY A 157 12.75 15.05 9.31
C GLY A 157 12.22 16.46 9.07
N SER A 158 11.96 16.86 7.83
CA SER A 158 11.34 18.15 7.46
C SER A 158 9.95 18.33 8.09
N MET A 159 9.23 17.23 8.30
CA MET A 159 7.91 17.22 8.93
C MET A 159 7.95 17.53 10.43
N GLY A 160 9.13 17.44 11.06
CA GLY A 160 9.33 17.80 12.47
C GLY A 160 9.27 19.31 12.73
N SER A 161 9.33 20.12 11.67
CA SER A 161 9.33 21.58 11.75
C SER A 161 7.92 22.17 11.58
N ASN A 162 7.71 23.40 12.07
CA ASN A 162 6.50 24.21 11.79
C ASN A 162 5.16 23.50 12.06
N ASN A 163 5.10 22.62 13.06
CA ASN A 163 3.93 21.79 13.40
C ASN A 163 3.40 20.90 12.25
N ARG A 164 4.20 20.66 11.19
CA ARG A 164 3.75 19.91 10.00
C ARG A 164 3.27 18.50 10.35
N MET A 165 4.06 17.75 11.13
CA MET A 165 3.66 16.44 11.62
C MET A 165 2.39 16.49 12.48
N THR A 166 2.21 17.53 13.30
CA THR A 166 0.99 17.71 14.11
C THR A 166 -0.24 17.85 13.22
N TYR A 167 -0.18 18.73 12.22
CA TYR A 167 -1.31 18.95 11.30
C TYR A 167 -1.55 17.76 10.38
N LEU A 168 -0.49 17.07 9.94
CA LEU A 168 -0.63 15.82 9.18
C LEU A 168 -1.42 14.78 9.98
N LYS A 169 -1.04 14.56 11.26
CA LYS A 169 -1.75 13.61 12.14
C LYS A 169 -3.21 13.99 12.31
N GLN A 170 -3.49 15.28 12.52
CA GLN A 170 -4.86 15.78 12.64
C GLN A 170 -5.66 15.57 11.34
N ALA A 171 -5.08 15.91 10.19
CA ALA A 171 -5.70 15.80 8.88
C ALA A 171 -5.99 14.34 8.50
N ALA A 172 -5.01 13.44 8.66
CA ALA A 172 -5.18 12.02 8.40
C ALA A 172 -6.18 11.35 9.36
N THR A 173 -6.20 11.76 10.64
CA THR A 173 -7.22 11.30 11.60
C THR A 173 -8.62 11.78 11.20
N CYS A 174 -8.74 13.05 10.78
CA CYS A 174 -10.00 13.59 10.28
C CYS A 174 -10.52 12.81 9.06
N ALA A 175 -9.67 12.58 8.05
CA ALA A 175 -10.02 11.78 6.88
C ALA A 175 -10.43 10.35 7.27
N THR A 176 -9.66 9.70 8.16
CA THR A 176 -9.97 8.36 8.66
C THR A 176 -11.38 8.30 9.25
N ASN A 177 -11.73 9.25 10.11
CA ASN A 177 -13.06 9.27 10.72
C ASN A 177 -14.17 9.51 9.68
N ILE A 178 -13.99 10.42 8.73
CA ILE A 178 -14.98 10.70 7.68
C ILE A 178 -15.23 9.48 6.78
N ILE A 179 -14.19 8.70 6.49
CA ILE A 179 -14.31 7.51 5.64
C ILE A 179 -14.95 6.36 6.43
N PHE A 180 -14.58 6.15 7.70
CA PHE A 180 -15.08 5.04 8.51
C PHE A 180 -16.47 5.24 9.10
N PHE A 181 -16.93 6.48 9.30
CA PHE A 181 -18.18 6.75 10.04
C PHE A 181 -19.16 7.58 9.20
N LYS A 182 -20.45 7.24 9.29
CA LYS A 182 -21.53 7.95 8.56
C LYS A 182 -21.75 9.38 9.08
N ASP A 183 -21.69 9.54 10.40
CA ASP A 183 -22.06 10.77 11.10
C ASP A 183 -20.87 11.28 11.90
N VAL A 184 -20.23 12.32 11.37
CA VAL A 184 -19.05 12.95 11.95
C VAL A 184 -19.34 14.44 12.12
N ASP A 185 -18.92 15.02 13.24
CA ASP A 185 -19.12 16.45 13.52
C ASP A 185 -18.22 17.36 12.65
N THR A 186 -18.36 18.67 12.83
CA THR A 186 -17.57 19.68 12.11
C THR A 186 -16.06 19.56 12.34
N ASN A 187 -15.65 18.99 13.48
CA ASN A 187 -14.27 18.77 13.91
C ASN A 187 -13.74 17.38 13.54
N CYS A 188 -14.45 16.64 12.68
CA CYS A 188 -14.11 15.30 12.25
C CYS A 188 -14.12 14.24 13.37
N THR A 189 -14.92 14.44 14.42
CA THR A 189 -15.11 13.48 15.51
C THR A 189 -16.38 12.65 15.28
N PRO A 190 -16.32 11.31 15.37
CA PRO A 190 -17.51 10.47 15.25
C PRO A 190 -18.52 10.81 16.35
N LEU A 191 -19.79 10.99 15.99
CA LEU A 191 -20.85 11.21 16.97
C LEU A 191 -21.06 9.97 17.86
N ALA A 192 -21.57 10.14 19.08
CA ALA A 192 -21.72 9.06 20.06
C ALA A 192 -22.57 7.85 19.58
N LYS A 193 -23.37 8.00 18.52
CA LYS A 193 -24.17 6.93 17.89
C LYS A 193 -23.72 6.59 16.46
N ALA A 194 -22.58 7.10 16.03
CA ALA A 194 -22.07 6.87 14.68
C ALA A 194 -21.78 5.38 14.49
N THR A 195 -22.33 4.80 13.43
CA THR A 195 -22.07 3.40 13.06
C THR A 195 -20.87 3.34 12.12
N GLN A 196 -19.93 2.44 12.42
CA GLN A 196 -18.79 2.18 11.55
C GLN A 196 -19.26 1.47 10.27
N GLN A 197 -18.69 1.87 9.16
CA GLN A 197 -18.96 1.30 7.85
C GLN A 197 -18.20 -0.03 7.68
N GLU A 198 -18.89 -1.08 7.22
CA GLU A 198 -18.30 -2.44 7.13
C GLU A 198 -17.40 -2.64 5.89
N ASP A 199 -17.60 -1.85 4.83
CA ASP A 199 -16.88 -2.00 3.54
C ASP A 199 -15.70 -1.03 3.37
N VAL A 200 -15.10 -0.58 4.48
CA VAL A 200 -13.97 0.37 4.47
C VAL A 200 -12.74 -0.28 5.06
N ARG A 201 -11.62 -0.18 4.33
CA ARG A 201 -10.30 -0.55 4.84
C ARG A 201 -9.30 0.54 4.56
N ILE A 202 -8.46 0.86 5.54
CA ILE A 202 -7.40 1.85 5.40
C ILE A 202 -6.07 1.21 5.81
N SER A 203 -5.04 1.46 5.00
CA SER A 203 -3.64 1.17 5.27
C SER A 203 -2.91 2.49 5.48
N ILE A 204 -1.94 2.48 6.40
CA ILE A 204 -1.04 3.60 6.63
C ILE A 204 0.37 3.17 6.21
N VAL A 205 1.00 3.93 5.33
CA VAL A 205 2.36 3.70 4.84
C VAL A 205 3.21 4.92 5.22
N PRO A 206 3.82 4.91 6.42
CA PRO A 206 4.83 5.91 6.77
C PRO A 206 6.10 5.69 5.94
N PHE A 207 6.71 6.76 5.45
CA PHE A 207 7.98 6.66 4.73
C PHE A 207 8.95 7.79 5.08
N THR A 208 10.24 7.44 5.10
CA THR A 208 11.37 8.36 5.24
C THR A 208 12.33 8.11 4.08
N ILE A 209 13.64 7.91 4.32
CA ILE A 209 14.58 7.38 3.32
C ILE A 209 14.31 5.91 2.99
N MET A 210 13.53 5.24 3.84
CA MET A 210 13.11 3.85 3.75
C MET A 210 11.74 3.64 4.38
N VAL A 211 11.25 2.40 4.31
CA VAL A 211 9.96 1.99 4.87
C VAL A 211 10.18 0.83 5.84
N ASN A 212 9.45 0.87 6.95
CA ASN A 212 9.41 -0.20 7.94
C ASN A 212 8.17 -1.07 7.69
N VAL A 213 8.35 -2.33 7.31
CA VAL A 213 7.27 -3.31 7.10
C VAL A 213 6.76 -3.91 8.41
N GLY A 214 7.59 -3.86 9.45
CA GLY A 214 7.29 -4.37 10.78
C GLY A 214 7.98 -5.71 11.07
N THR A 215 8.34 -5.89 12.34
CA THR A 215 9.11 -7.05 12.83
C THR A 215 8.31 -8.35 12.82
N GLN A 216 6.98 -8.27 12.74
CA GLN A 216 6.11 -9.44 12.60
C GLN A 216 6.43 -10.28 11.35
N PHE A 217 7.05 -9.66 10.34
CA PHE A 217 7.44 -10.32 9.10
C PHE A 217 8.82 -10.98 9.15
N LYS A 218 9.49 -11.04 10.30
CA LYS A 218 10.86 -11.61 10.42
C LYS A 218 11.02 -12.98 9.77
N ASN A 219 9.99 -13.83 9.79
CA ASN A 219 10.03 -15.19 9.23
C ASN A 219 9.33 -15.30 7.86
N ALA A 220 9.04 -14.18 7.20
CA ALA A 220 8.33 -14.17 5.94
C ALA A 220 9.22 -14.65 4.78
N LYS A 221 8.62 -15.39 3.83
CA LYS A 221 9.36 -16.00 2.71
C LYS A 221 9.78 -15.01 1.63
N TRP A 222 9.09 -13.89 1.53
CA TRP A 222 9.42 -12.80 0.62
C TRP A 222 10.62 -11.96 1.07
N LEU A 223 11.20 -12.25 2.25
CA LEU A 223 12.45 -11.66 2.73
C LEU A 223 13.67 -12.50 2.34
N ASP A 224 14.69 -11.86 1.79
CA ASP A 224 15.98 -12.48 1.49
C ASP A 224 16.91 -12.49 2.71
N TRP A 225 16.69 -13.43 3.63
CA TRP A 225 17.60 -13.62 4.76
C TRP A 225 18.91 -14.29 4.35
N THR A 226 18.89 -15.13 3.33
CA THR A 226 19.99 -16.05 2.99
C THR A 226 20.92 -15.54 1.89
N GLY A 227 20.67 -14.36 1.32
CA GLY A 227 21.52 -13.75 0.30
C GLY A 227 21.30 -14.33 -1.11
N GLN A 228 20.05 -14.61 -1.47
CA GLN A 228 19.66 -15.03 -2.83
C GLN A 228 19.71 -13.87 -3.83
N SER A 229 19.39 -12.65 -3.40
CA SER A 229 19.55 -11.47 -4.24
C SER A 229 21.04 -11.13 -4.34
N PRO A 230 21.56 -10.89 -5.55
CA PRO A 230 22.93 -10.43 -5.72
C PRO A 230 23.18 -9.02 -5.15
N LEU A 231 22.15 -8.28 -4.76
CA LEU A 231 22.31 -7.02 -4.03
C LEU A 231 22.70 -7.24 -2.56
N SER A 232 22.41 -8.42 -1.97
CA SER A 232 22.69 -8.72 -0.56
C SER A 232 24.18 -8.66 -0.21
N ARG A 233 25.06 -8.87 -1.19
CA ARG A 233 26.51 -8.80 -1.06
C ARG A 233 27.11 -7.40 -1.27
N LEU A 234 26.34 -6.43 -1.76
CA LEU A 234 26.89 -5.08 -1.97
C LEU A 234 27.29 -4.46 -0.63
N ASN A 235 28.51 -3.90 -0.58
CA ASN A 235 29.16 -3.37 0.62
C ASN A 235 29.56 -4.42 1.67
N PHE A 236 29.65 -5.70 1.27
CA PHE A 236 30.06 -6.80 2.13
C PHE A 236 30.97 -7.77 1.36
N ASP A 237 32.23 -7.85 1.78
CA ASP A 237 33.28 -8.60 1.10
C ASP A 237 34.27 -9.21 2.11
N ASN A 238 34.99 -10.26 1.72
CA ASN A 238 36.15 -10.79 2.41
C ASN A 238 37.26 -11.32 1.48
N ASP A 239 37.15 -11.15 0.15
CA ASP A 239 38.18 -11.60 -0.79
C ASP A 239 39.44 -10.69 -0.73
N ASP A 240 39.28 -9.49 -0.18
CA ASP A 240 40.33 -8.47 -0.02
C ASP A 240 41.02 -8.16 -1.37
N ASP A 241 40.26 -8.14 -2.49
CA ASP A 241 40.69 -7.77 -3.83
C ASP A 241 39.69 -6.80 -4.51
N GLU A 242 40.01 -5.51 -4.53
CA GLU A 242 39.16 -4.48 -5.17
C GLU A 242 38.88 -4.68 -6.68
N THR A 243 39.66 -5.53 -7.37
CA THR A 243 39.50 -5.76 -8.80
C THR A 243 38.44 -6.80 -9.12
N THR A 244 38.04 -7.59 -8.13
CA THR A 244 36.98 -8.59 -8.25
C THR A 244 35.81 -8.25 -7.36
N LEU A 245 34.60 -8.48 -7.86
CA LEU A 245 33.42 -8.41 -7.00
C LEU A 245 33.28 -9.73 -6.26
N PHE A 246 33.13 -9.69 -4.93
CA PHE A 246 32.69 -10.83 -4.15
C PHE A 246 31.48 -11.51 -4.80
N VAL A 247 31.48 -12.83 -4.93
CA VAL A 247 30.36 -13.59 -5.53
C VAL A 247 29.63 -14.49 -4.53
N GLY A 248 30.08 -14.53 -3.28
CA GLY A 248 29.46 -15.35 -2.25
C GLY A 248 28.14 -14.76 -1.73
N PRO A 249 27.26 -15.59 -1.12
CA PRO A 249 26.07 -15.08 -0.47
C PRO A 249 26.42 -14.36 0.83
N VAL A 250 25.75 -13.24 1.09
CA VAL A 250 25.80 -12.55 2.39
C VAL A 250 24.48 -12.73 3.11
N ASN A 251 24.52 -13.51 4.18
CA ASN A 251 23.36 -13.86 4.98
C ASN A 251 23.06 -12.77 6.02
N ARG A 252 21.94 -12.05 5.84
CA ARG A 252 21.51 -10.99 6.77
C ARG A 252 21.16 -11.55 8.15
N ASN A 253 20.64 -12.78 8.23
CA ASN A 253 20.33 -13.42 9.50
C ASN A 253 21.61 -13.70 10.30
N ASP A 254 22.70 -14.07 9.63
CA ASP A 254 24.00 -14.28 10.27
C ASP A 254 24.58 -12.95 10.79
N LEU A 255 24.49 -11.86 10.03
CA LEU A 255 24.94 -10.54 10.47
C LEU A 255 24.21 -10.04 11.73
N PHE A 256 22.87 -10.15 11.76
CA PHE A 256 22.10 -9.78 12.96
C PHE A 256 22.42 -10.69 14.16
N THR A 257 22.60 -11.99 13.92
CA THR A 257 22.93 -12.97 14.96
C THR A 257 24.33 -12.73 15.54
N GLN A 258 25.32 -12.47 14.68
CA GLN A 258 26.71 -12.20 15.06
C GLN A 258 26.84 -10.91 15.88
N THR A 259 26.09 -9.87 15.51
CA THR A 259 26.08 -8.58 16.22
C THR A 259 25.19 -8.56 17.46
N GLY A 260 24.23 -9.49 17.57
CA GLY A 260 23.21 -9.50 18.62
C GLY A 260 22.15 -8.40 18.48
N VAL A 261 22.15 -7.66 17.36
CA VAL A 261 21.16 -6.62 17.06
C VAL A 261 19.89 -7.27 16.53
N THR A 262 18.72 -6.71 16.89
CA THR A 262 17.44 -7.17 16.35
C THR A 262 17.02 -6.30 15.17
N TRP A 263 16.61 -6.93 14.06
CA TRP A 263 16.03 -6.24 12.92
C TRP A 263 14.76 -5.46 13.31
N ARG A 264 14.70 -4.17 12.95
CA ARG A 264 13.59 -3.28 13.30
C ARG A 264 12.43 -3.27 12.30
N GLY A 265 12.53 -4.05 11.22
CA GLY A 265 11.48 -4.18 10.23
C GLY A 265 11.71 -3.38 8.94
N CYS A 266 12.88 -2.80 8.70
CA CYS A 266 13.13 -2.08 7.45
C CYS A 266 13.66 -2.98 6.35
N VAL A 267 13.34 -2.63 5.10
CA VAL A 267 13.78 -3.37 3.92
C VAL A 267 14.39 -2.43 2.89
N GLU A 268 15.29 -2.96 2.08
CA GLU A 268 15.87 -2.25 0.97
C GLU A 268 14.95 -2.25 -0.26
N ALA A 269 15.17 -1.30 -1.16
CA ALA A 269 14.54 -1.26 -2.46
C ALA A 269 15.00 -2.47 -3.28
N ARG A 270 14.06 -3.09 -3.98
CA ARG A 270 14.34 -4.17 -4.92
C ARG A 270 15.16 -3.65 -6.10
N ARG A 271 15.70 -4.58 -6.88
CA ARG A 271 16.38 -4.22 -8.12
C ARG A 271 15.38 -3.78 -9.18
N GLY A 272 15.79 -2.86 -10.06
CA GLY A 272 15.02 -2.58 -11.28
C GLY A 272 14.81 -3.84 -12.12
N PRO A 273 13.63 -4.04 -12.73
CA PRO A 273 12.47 -3.13 -12.75
C PRO A 273 11.50 -3.29 -11.56
N TYR A 274 11.77 -4.20 -10.61
CA TYR A 274 10.85 -4.57 -9.53
C TYR A 274 10.68 -3.50 -8.45
N ASP A 275 11.51 -2.47 -8.46
CA ASP A 275 11.44 -1.31 -7.57
C ASP A 275 10.28 -0.37 -7.86
N THR A 276 9.62 -0.49 -9.02
CA THR A 276 8.45 0.32 -9.42
C THR A 276 7.17 -0.49 -9.66
N THR A 277 7.22 -1.82 -9.52
CA THR A 277 6.11 -2.73 -9.81
C THR A 277 5.68 -3.51 -8.56
N ASP A 278 4.44 -4.01 -8.52
CA ASP A 278 3.94 -4.86 -7.43
C ASP A 278 4.26 -6.36 -7.60
N GLN A 279 5.17 -6.71 -8.53
CA GLN A 279 5.57 -8.10 -8.82
C GLN A 279 5.83 -8.90 -7.54
N GLU A 280 5.30 -10.11 -7.47
CA GLU A 280 5.41 -10.97 -6.29
C GLU A 280 6.88 -11.35 -5.99
N ALA A 281 7.23 -11.36 -4.70
CA ALA A 281 8.56 -11.63 -4.20
C ALA A 281 8.78 -13.14 -3.98
N VAL A 282 9.38 -13.82 -4.97
CA VAL A 282 9.48 -15.29 -4.99
C VAL A 282 10.93 -15.77 -4.87
N ALA A 283 11.85 -15.18 -5.63
CA ALA A 283 13.26 -15.58 -5.66
C ALA A 283 14.17 -14.47 -6.24
N GLY A 284 15.47 -14.52 -5.90
CA GLY A 284 16.50 -13.64 -6.47
C GLY A 284 16.16 -12.14 -6.31
N ASP A 285 16.23 -11.40 -7.42
CA ASP A 285 16.01 -9.94 -7.47
C ASP A 285 14.58 -9.48 -7.10
N THR A 286 13.62 -10.40 -7.00
CA THR A 286 12.23 -10.08 -6.61
C THR A 286 12.04 -10.02 -5.09
N LEU A 287 12.96 -10.60 -4.31
CA LEU A 287 12.89 -10.64 -2.85
C LEU A 287 13.25 -9.28 -2.23
N PHE A 288 12.68 -9.01 -1.06
CA PHE A 288 13.04 -7.84 -0.27
C PHE A 288 14.19 -8.16 0.67
N ILE A 289 15.26 -7.37 0.64
CA ILE A 289 16.41 -7.59 1.50
C ILE A 289 16.14 -6.92 2.86
N PRO A 290 16.23 -7.66 3.99
CA PRO A 290 16.22 -7.06 5.31
C PRO A 290 17.35 -6.03 5.42
N MET A 291 16.98 -4.79 5.70
CA MET A 291 17.94 -3.70 5.80
C MET A 291 18.93 -3.96 6.93
N PHE A 292 20.21 -3.89 6.60
CA PHE A 292 21.33 -3.90 7.52
C PHE A 292 22.31 -2.82 7.04
N SER A 293 22.34 -1.67 7.71
CA SER A 293 23.25 -0.58 7.35
C SER A 293 24.70 -1.02 7.57
N PRO A 294 25.56 -1.06 6.55
CA PRO A 294 26.97 -1.36 6.72
C PRO A 294 27.62 -0.40 7.70
N ASP A 295 28.66 -0.90 8.37
CA ASP A 295 29.52 -0.09 9.22
C ASP A 295 30.48 0.66 8.32
N THR A 296 30.54 1.99 8.48
CA THR A 296 31.37 2.86 7.65
C THR A 296 32.74 3.07 8.28
N GLY A 297 33.78 3.26 7.45
CA GLY A 297 35.17 3.19 7.91
C GLY A 297 35.59 4.11 9.06
N ASP A 298 36.64 3.71 9.78
CA ASP A 298 37.09 4.28 11.05
C ASP A 298 37.69 5.68 10.95
N ARG A 299 38.25 6.04 9.79
CA ARG A 299 38.96 7.31 9.58
C ARG A 299 38.20 8.29 8.72
N LYS A 300 38.50 9.56 8.94
CA LYS A 300 38.06 10.66 8.09
C LYS A 300 38.55 10.45 6.66
N TYR A 301 37.63 10.42 5.71
CA TYR A 301 37.94 10.54 4.29
C TYR A 301 37.79 12.01 3.90
N ASN A 302 38.82 12.62 3.31
CA ASN A 302 38.85 14.05 2.93
C ASN A 302 38.33 15.02 4.02
N ASN A 303 38.72 14.80 5.29
CA ASN A 303 38.31 15.56 6.48
C ASN A 303 36.86 15.35 6.98
N TYR A 304 36.06 14.49 6.35
CA TYR A 304 34.68 14.19 6.77
C TYR A 304 34.61 12.93 7.64
N ASN A 305 33.82 12.99 8.71
CA ASN A 305 33.55 11.82 9.57
C ASN A 305 32.62 10.84 8.85
N SER A 306 32.90 9.55 9.03
CA SER A 306 31.97 8.47 8.76
C SER A 306 30.74 8.57 9.70
N TYR A 307 29.54 8.57 9.13
CA TYR A 307 28.29 8.84 9.86
C TYR A 307 27.71 7.63 10.58
N ASN A 308 28.01 6.43 10.09
CA ASN A 308 27.55 5.17 10.66
C ASN A 308 28.74 4.25 10.98
N ASN A 309 29.78 4.83 11.58
CA ASN A 309 30.88 4.06 12.17
C ASN A 309 30.43 3.61 13.58
N TYR A 310 30.24 2.32 13.74
CA TYR A 310 29.83 1.67 14.96
C TYR A 310 30.65 0.41 15.29
N LEU A 311 31.59 0.00 14.44
CA LEU A 311 32.58 -1.05 14.67
C LEU A 311 33.97 -0.60 14.22
N SER A 312 35.00 -1.20 14.80
CA SER A 312 36.35 -1.00 14.26
C SER A 312 36.57 -1.86 13.02
N ASP A 313 37.14 -1.25 11.97
CA ASP A 313 37.50 -1.90 10.70
C ASP A 313 38.57 -3.00 10.85
N VAL A 314 39.33 -2.95 11.94
CA VAL A 314 40.36 -3.94 12.30
C VAL A 314 39.96 -4.77 13.53
N GLY A 315 38.72 -4.63 13.98
CA GLY A 315 38.16 -5.36 15.13
C GLY A 315 37.58 -6.73 14.78
N GLY A 316 36.84 -7.29 15.74
CA GLY A 316 36.15 -8.57 15.57
C GLY A 316 37.11 -9.75 15.40
N THR A 317 36.84 -10.59 14.40
CA THR A 317 37.66 -11.77 14.07
C THR A 317 38.57 -11.57 12.87
N CYS A 318 38.70 -10.32 12.41
CA CYS A 318 39.47 -9.98 11.24
C CYS A 318 40.96 -10.26 11.44
N GLN A 319 41.55 -10.97 10.48
CA GLN A 319 42.99 -11.20 10.47
C GLN A 319 43.72 -9.87 10.24
N PRO A 320 44.82 -9.59 10.98
CA PRO A 320 45.57 -8.37 10.80
C PRO A 320 46.24 -8.36 9.43
N LYS A 321 46.09 -7.26 8.70
CA LYS A 321 46.78 -6.97 7.44
C LYS A 321 47.38 -5.57 7.57
N THR A 322 48.48 -5.47 8.31
CA THR A 322 49.05 -4.18 8.72
C THR A 322 50.53 -4.05 8.40
N CYS A 323 50.99 -2.81 8.29
CA CYS A 323 52.38 -2.44 8.12
C CYS A 323 52.71 -1.33 9.12
N THR A 324 53.59 -1.60 10.07
CA THR A 324 54.00 -0.65 11.11
C THR A 324 55.33 0.00 10.73
N GLU A 325 55.35 1.33 10.66
CA GLU A 325 56.58 2.14 10.57
C GLU A 325 56.99 2.62 11.97
N GLN A 326 58.26 2.46 12.30
CA GLN A 326 58.89 3.09 13.46
C GLN A 326 60.04 3.99 13.02
N ILE A 327 59.96 5.26 13.37
CA ILE A 327 61.01 6.26 13.16
C ILE A 327 61.68 6.51 14.50
N ILE A 328 62.94 6.08 14.62
CA ILE A 328 63.73 6.17 15.85
C ILE A 328 64.78 7.26 15.67
N LYS A 329 64.65 8.36 16.40
CA LYS A 329 65.62 9.47 16.43
C LYS A 329 66.46 9.39 17.69
N ASN A 330 67.77 9.53 17.55
CA ASN A 330 68.71 9.54 18.68
C ASN A 330 69.21 10.96 19.00
N GLY A 331 69.93 11.12 20.11
CA GLY A 331 70.47 12.41 20.53
C GLY A 331 69.39 13.43 20.88
N CYS A 332 68.26 12.97 21.40
CA CYS A 332 67.14 13.81 21.77
C CYS A 332 67.36 14.50 23.12
N SER A 333 67.01 15.78 23.18
CA SER A 333 66.94 16.57 24.41
C SER A 333 65.64 17.37 24.45
N THR A 334 65.01 17.44 25.62
CA THR A 334 63.76 18.18 25.82
C THR A 334 64.01 19.41 26.65
N LYS A 335 63.69 20.58 26.12
CA LYS A 335 63.77 21.87 26.84
C LYS A 335 62.45 22.62 26.65
N ASN A 336 61.85 23.08 27.74
CA ASN A 336 60.56 23.79 27.75
C ASN A 336 59.43 23.06 27.00
N GLY A 337 59.36 21.73 27.11
CA GLY A 337 58.35 20.91 26.45
C GLY A 337 58.59 20.64 24.96
N ILE A 338 59.64 21.21 24.36
CA ILE A 338 60.02 20.96 22.97
C ILE A 338 61.16 19.94 22.96
N THR A 339 60.95 18.82 22.27
CA THR A 339 61.98 17.79 22.09
C THR A 339 62.69 18.02 20.76
N THR A 340 64.01 18.11 20.80
CA THR A 340 64.89 18.26 19.63
C THR A 340 65.87 17.10 19.59
N CYS A 341 66.01 16.46 18.43
CA CYS A 341 66.90 15.31 18.24
C CYS A 341 67.96 15.64 17.19
N THR A 342 69.23 15.45 17.54
CA THR A 342 70.38 15.80 16.67
C THR A 342 71.16 14.58 16.18
N GLY A 343 70.84 13.38 16.66
CA GLY A 343 71.49 12.13 16.29
C GLY A 343 70.89 11.45 15.06
N ALA A 344 71.40 10.27 14.76
CA ALA A 344 70.95 9.45 13.62
C ALA A 344 69.45 9.10 13.72
N THR A 345 68.80 9.02 12.56
CA THR A 345 67.42 8.54 12.41
C THR A 345 67.42 7.15 11.78
N THR A 346 66.73 6.19 12.41
CA THR A 346 66.59 4.81 11.96
C THR A 346 65.13 4.51 11.66
N TYR A 347 64.86 3.87 10.52
CA TYR A 347 63.53 3.40 10.13
C TYR A 347 63.43 1.90 10.34
N LYS A 348 62.35 1.42 10.97
CA LYS A 348 62.03 0.00 11.08
C LYS A 348 60.61 -0.25 10.57
N TYR A 349 60.45 -1.36 9.85
CA TYR A 349 59.20 -1.75 9.24
C TYR A 349 58.81 -3.16 9.68
N THR A 350 57.56 -3.34 10.11
CA THR A 350 57.01 -4.65 10.48
C THR A 350 55.71 -4.88 9.75
N LYS A 351 55.65 -5.90 8.90
CA LYS A 351 54.45 -6.27 8.15
C LYS A 351 53.83 -7.53 8.75
N VAL A 352 52.52 -7.47 9.04
CA VAL A 352 51.73 -8.57 9.61
C VAL A 352 50.59 -8.93 8.66
N VAL A 353 50.50 -10.20 8.28
CA VAL A 353 49.40 -10.78 7.50
C VAL A 353 48.94 -12.07 8.17
N GLY A 354 47.80 -12.01 8.86
CA GLY A 354 47.34 -13.11 9.72
C GLY A 354 48.36 -13.40 10.83
N SER A 355 48.82 -14.65 10.90
CA SER A 355 49.87 -15.07 11.84
C SER A 355 51.30 -14.79 11.35
N ASN A 356 51.48 -14.38 10.10
CA ASN A 356 52.80 -14.18 9.51
C ASN A 356 53.32 -12.77 9.78
N THR A 357 54.55 -12.66 10.29
CA THR A 357 55.24 -11.39 10.52
C THR A 357 56.53 -11.34 9.69
N THR A 358 56.73 -10.26 8.94
CA THR A 358 57.90 -10.05 8.07
C THR A 358 58.47 -8.64 8.24
N THR A 359 59.71 -8.41 7.81
CA THR A 359 60.40 -7.10 7.87
C THR A 359 60.65 -6.60 6.46
N PRO A 360 59.82 -5.70 5.91
CA PRO A 360 59.98 -5.16 4.55
C PRO A 360 61.28 -4.36 4.39
N ALA A 361 61.87 -4.43 3.19
CA ALA A 361 63.10 -3.71 2.86
C ALA A 361 62.87 -2.20 2.63
N ALA A 362 61.68 -1.79 2.19
CA ALA A 362 61.37 -0.38 1.94
C ALA A 362 59.89 -0.07 2.23
N SER A 363 59.69 0.62 3.36
CA SER A 363 58.53 1.44 3.75
C SER A 363 57.15 0.82 3.98
N CYS A 364 56.45 1.39 4.97
CA CYS A 364 54.99 1.34 5.14
C CYS A 364 54.52 2.79 4.99
N LYS A 365 53.89 3.18 3.88
CA LYS A 365 53.43 4.56 3.64
C LYS A 365 51.95 4.60 3.31
N ALA A 366 51.38 5.81 3.30
CA ALA A 366 50.00 6.04 2.89
C ALA A 366 49.67 5.56 1.46
N ALA A 367 50.69 5.35 0.61
CA ALA A 367 50.53 4.74 -0.71
C ALA A 367 50.23 3.23 -0.65
N ASP A 368 50.53 2.57 0.48
CA ASP A 368 50.28 1.14 0.71
C ASP A 368 48.89 0.90 1.36
N GLY A 369 48.26 1.95 1.89
CA GLY A 369 46.93 1.92 2.50
C GLY A 369 46.70 3.02 3.56
N PRO A 370 45.45 3.19 4.04
CA PRO A 370 45.11 4.18 5.06
C PRO A 370 45.84 3.90 6.38
N ALA A 371 46.23 4.96 7.09
CA ALA A 371 46.70 4.84 8.46
C ALA A 371 45.59 4.23 9.34
N LEU A 372 45.95 3.36 10.29
CA LEU A 372 45.08 2.72 11.28
C LEU A 372 45.22 3.35 12.67
N SER A 373 46.32 4.03 12.97
CA SER A 373 46.50 4.81 14.21
C SER A 373 47.11 6.18 13.94
N ASP A 374 46.86 7.13 14.84
CA ASP A 374 47.65 8.37 14.85
C ASP A 374 49.10 8.02 15.19
N THR A 375 50.04 8.88 14.78
CA THR A 375 51.45 8.66 15.08
C THR A 375 51.70 8.83 16.58
N VAL A 376 51.94 7.72 17.26
CA VAL A 376 52.28 7.72 18.69
C VAL A 376 53.77 7.98 18.83
N THR A 377 54.13 9.04 19.54
CA THR A 377 55.54 9.38 19.80
C THR A 377 55.86 9.18 21.26
N THR A 378 56.83 8.33 21.55
CA THR A 378 57.37 8.10 22.90
C THR A 378 58.81 8.57 22.97
N SER A 379 59.19 9.17 24.09
CA SER A 379 60.57 9.60 24.36
C SER A 379 61.11 8.83 25.56
N SER A 380 62.26 8.19 25.41
CA SER A 380 62.96 7.47 26.48
C SER A 380 64.44 7.80 26.43
N GLY A 381 64.96 8.43 27.50
CA GLY A 381 66.34 8.92 27.54
C GLY A 381 66.65 9.90 26.41
N THR A 382 67.67 9.60 25.61
CA THR A 382 68.09 10.39 24.44
C THR A 382 67.49 9.89 23.12
N THR A 383 66.46 9.04 23.18
CA THR A 383 65.82 8.45 22.01
C THR A 383 64.34 8.81 21.96
N GLN A 384 63.87 9.19 20.77
CA GLN A 384 62.45 9.40 20.46
C GLN A 384 62.02 8.38 19.41
N THR A 385 60.93 7.67 19.66
CA THR A 385 60.34 6.70 18.73
C THR A 385 58.95 7.15 18.33
N SER A 386 58.74 7.41 17.05
CA SER A 386 57.42 7.64 16.47
C SER A 386 56.96 6.37 15.78
N THR A 387 55.77 5.87 16.11
CA THR A 387 55.18 4.66 15.53
C THR A 387 53.88 4.99 14.81
N THR A 388 53.73 4.53 13.58
CA THR A 388 52.50 4.64 12.78
C THR A 388 52.14 3.28 12.22
N VAL A 389 50.88 2.87 12.38
CA VAL A 389 50.36 1.62 11.81
C VAL A 389 49.54 1.95 10.57
N TYR A 390 49.86 1.30 9.46
CA TYR A 390 49.13 1.40 8.18
C TYR A 390 48.38 0.09 7.92
N SER A 391 47.24 0.20 7.24
CA SER A 391 46.54 -0.94 6.64
C SER A 391 47.25 -1.35 5.35
N LEU A 392 47.24 -2.64 5.05
CA LEU A 392 47.57 -3.17 3.71
C LEU A 392 46.33 -3.29 2.82
N LEU A 393 45.16 -3.02 3.39
CA LEU A 393 43.87 -3.00 2.71
C LEU A 393 43.45 -1.55 2.45
N SER A 394 42.77 -1.30 1.34
CA SER A 394 42.16 -0.02 1.00
C SER A 394 41.07 0.37 2.01
N ALA A 395 40.57 1.61 1.89
CA ALA A 395 39.45 2.06 2.69
C ALA A 395 38.12 1.33 2.38
N ASN A 396 37.91 0.90 1.12
CA ASN A 396 36.72 0.11 0.75
C ASN A 396 36.80 -1.29 1.35
N GLU A 397 37.94 -1.96 1.18
CA GLU A 397 38.17 -3.31 1.71
C GLU A 397 37.97 -3.33 3.22
N LEU A 398 38.52 -2.36 3.96
CA LEU A 398 38.30 -2.24 5.40
C LEU A 398 36.82 -2.11 5.77
N GLN A 399 36.04 -1.33 5.01
CA GLN A 399 34.62 -1.11 5.27
C GLN A 399 33.78 -2.38 5.02
N GLU A 400 34.10 -3.13 3.97
CA GLU A 400 33.26 -4.23 3.47
C GLU A 400 33.48 -5.54 4.22
N ARG A 401 34.55 -5.63 5.02
CA ARG A 401 34.93 -6.83 5.79
C ARG A 401 33.84 -7.41 6.66
N LEU A 402 33.37 -8.60 6.31
CA LEU A 402 32.39 -9.36 7.10
C LEU A 402 32.91 -9.78 8.49
N CYS A 403 34.21 -10.04 8.62
CA CYS A 403 34.82 -10.55 9.85
C CYS A 403 34.69 -9.62 11.07
N LYS A 404 34.41 -8.33 10.86
CA LYS A 404 34.28 -7.34 11.93
C LYS A 404 32.97 -7.48 12.71
N TYR A 405 31.95 -8.06 12.09
CA TYR A 405 30.64 -8.28 12.71
C TYR A 405 30.61 -9.49 13.66
N ASN A 406 31.49 -10.47 13.44
CA ASN A 406 31.49 -11.71 14.19
C ASN A 406 31.84 -11.48 15.67
N GLY A 407 30.87 -11.75 16.55
CA GLY A 407 31.01 -11.56 18.01
C GLY A 407 30.93 -10.10 18.45
N ALA A 408 30.68 -9.17 17.54
CA ALA A 408 30.59 -7.74 17.86
C ALA A 408 29.31 -7.41 18.62
N ARG A 409 29.31 -6.31 19.38
CA ARG A 409 28.14 -5.80 20.11
C ARG A 409 27.99 -4.30 19.86
N PRO A 410 27.63 -3.91 18.63
CA PRO A 410 27.53 -2.49 18.29
C PRO A 410 26.37 -1.81 19.02
N THR A 411 26.49 -0.51 19.22
CA THR A 411 25.34 0.30 19.64
C THR A 411 24.36 0.43 18.48
N ASP A 412 23.08 0.17 18.72
CA ASP A 412 22.02 0.30 17.72
C ASP A 412 21.07 1.42 18.16
N ALA A 413 21.29 2.63 17.63
CA ALA A 413 20.52 3.83 17.92
C ALA A 413 19.57 4.19 16.76
N ALA A 414 18.85 5.31 16.86
CA ALA A 414 17.95 5.74 15.79
C ALA A 414 18.68 6.19 14.51
N ASN A 415 19.92 6.65 14.63
CA ASN A 415 20.74 7.23 13.55
C ASN A 415 22.11 6.57 13.40
N SER A 416 22.36 5.46 14.11
CA SER A 416 23.63 4.73 14.12
C SER A 416 23.38 3.25 14.39
N GLY A 417 24.24 2.38 13.87
CA GLY A 417 24.17 0.94 13.99
C GLY A 417 23.52 0.25 12.79
N PRO A 418 23.30 -1.08 12.87
CA PRO A 418 22.72 -1.84 11.78
C PRO A 418 21.31 -1.40 11.35
N ASN A 419 20.49 -0.84 12.25
CA ASN A 419 19.16 -0.32 11.91
C ASN A 419 19.11 1.21 11.79
N ALA A 420 20.24 1.87 11.52
CA ALA A 420 20.30 3.32 11.39
C ALA A 420 19.22 3.86 10.43
N TYR A 421 18.49 4.88 10.87
CA TYR A 421 17.42 5.55 10.12
C TYR A 421 16.19 4.71 9.75
N CYS A 422 16.07 3.48 10.26
CA CYS A 422 14.84 2.73 10.15
C CYS A 422 13.71 3.44 10.94
N PRO A 423 12.61 3.90 10.30
CA PRO A 423 11.54 4.59 11.00
C PRO A 423 10.88 3.68 12.05
N SER A 424 10.47 4.27 13.17
CA SER A 424 9.82 3.53 14.27
C SER A 424 8.39 3.09 13.93
N ALA A 425 7.70 3.85 13.08
CA ALA A 425 6.36 3.51 12.62
C ALA A 425 6.45 2.54 11.45
N SER A 426 5.91 1.33 11.62
CA SER A 426 5.77 0.36 10.53
C SER A 426 4.59 0.71 9.62
N ILE A 427 4.47 0.02 8.49
CA ILE A 427 3.27 -0.02 7.68
C ILE A 427 2.15 -0.70 8.46
N LEU A 428 0.95 -0.11 8.41
CA LEU A 428 -0.27 -0.76 8.87
C LEU A 428 -0.91 -1.37 7.62
N PRO A 429 -0.97 -2.69 7.51
CA PRO A 429 -1.71 -3.33 6.42
C PRO A 429 -3.18 -2.90 6.41
N LEU A 430 -3.88 -3.11 5.28
CA LEU A 430 -5.29 -2.74 5.17
C LEU A 430 -6.10 -3.37 6.31
N THR A 431 -6.76 -2.53 7.11
CA THR A 431 -7.60 -2.97 8.21
C THR A 431 -8.94 -2.25 8.20
N ALA A 432 -9.98 -2.95 8.64
CA ALA A 432 -11.30 -2.37 8.90
C ALA A 432 -11.41 -1.79 10.33
N VAL A 433 -10.35 -1.86 11.14
CA VAL A 433 -10.35 -1.39 12.53
C VAL A 433 -9.87 0.06 12.57
N SER A 434 -10.82 1.01 12.66
CA SER A 434 -10.53 2.45 12.66
C SER A 434 -9.54 2.87 13.75
N ASN A 435 -9.61 2.28 14.95
CA ASN A 435 -8.69 2.60 16.03
C ASN A 435 -7.23 2.25 15.68
N ASP A 436 -6.97 1.13 15.00
CA ASP A 436 -5.61 0.73 14.63
C ASP A 436 -4.99 1.76 13.67
N VAL A 437 -5.80 2.26 12.73
CA VAL A 437 -5.44 3.32 11.79
C VAL A 437 -5.10 4.61 12.54
N ILE A 438 -5.96 5.04 13.46
CA ILE A 438 -5.76 6.26 14.25
C ILE A 438 -4.52 6.14 15.14
N GLN A 439 -4.31 5.01 15.81
CA GLN A 439 -3.13 4.79 16.64
C GLN A 439 -1.85 4.78 15.80
N ARG A 440 -1.87 4.20 14.60
CA ARG A 440 -0.73 4.23 13.70
C ARG A 440 -0.36 5.66 13.30
N ILE A 441 -1.35 6.46 12.88
CA ILE A 441 -1.16 7.88 12.54
C ILE A 441 -0.54 8.63 13.72
N LYS A 442 -1.11 8.47 14.93
CA LYS A 442 -0.63 9.15 16.14
C LYS A 442 0.81 8.76 16.51
N GLY A 443 1.20 7.51 16.26
CA GLY A 443 2.54 6.98 16.56
C GLY A 443 3.66 7.45 15.62
N MET A 444 3.34 8.09 14.49
CA MET A 444 4.36 8.56 13.54
C MET A 444 5.25 9.64 14.14
N THR A 445 6.56 9.57 13.87
CA THR A 445 7.53 10.60 14.27
C THR A 445 8.37 11.02 13.07
N ALA A 446 8.75 12.29 13.05
CA ALA A 446 9.57 12.85 11.98
C ALA A 446 11.03 12.42 12.13
N ASN A 447 11.61 11.74 11.13
CA ASN A 447 13.03 11.35 11.12
C ASN A 447 13.51 11.04 9.69
N GLY A 448 14.81 11.19 9.42
CA GLY A 448 15.41 10.82 8.14
C GLY A 448 15.18 11.85 7.02
N GLY A 449 15.67 11.54 5.82
CA GLY A 449 15.33 12.23 4.57
C GLY A 449 14.04 11.73 3.93
N THR A 450 13.74 12.24 2.75
CA THR A 450 12.46 12.05 2.07
C THR A 450 12.61 11.20 0.80
N ASN A 451 12.03 10.00 0.79
CA ASN A 451 12.00 9.10 -0.36
C ASN A 451 10.55 8.80 -0.77
N ILE A 452 9.97 9.71 -1.55
CA ILE A 452 8.58 9.66 -2.01
C ILE A 452 8.34 8.41 -2.83
N GLN A 453 9.33 8.01 -3.64
CA GLN A 453 9.26 6.79 -4.44
C GLN A 453 9.00 5.56 -3.56
N GLN A 454 9.74 5.39 -2.46
CA GLN A 454 9.52 4.28 -1.53
C GLN A 454 8.13 4.35 -0.88
N GLY A 455 7.67 5.54 -0.51
CA GLY A 455 6.29 5.71 -0.07
C GLY A 455 5.27 5.21 -1.11
N THR A 456 5.41 5.63 -2.37
CA THR A 456 4.46 5.27 -3.44
C THR A 456 4.45 3.78 -3.76
N ILE A 457 5.62 3.11 -3.80
CA ILE A 457 5.68 1.68 -4.14
C ILE A 457 5.10 0.84 -3.01
N TRP A 458 5.34 1.20 -1.75
CA TRP A 458 4.70 0.52 -0.61
C TRP A 458 3.21 0.81 -0.51
N GLY A 459 2.77 2.01 -0.91
CA GLY A 459 1.35 2.31 -1.12
C GLY A 459 0.71 1.43 -2.21
N PHE A 460 1.44 1.15 -3.29
CA PHE A 460 0.98 0.24 -4.33
C PHE A 460 0.91 -1.19 -3.80
N HIS A 461 1.95 -1.68 -3.12
CA HIS A 461 1.94 -2.99 -2.47
C HIS A 461 0.73 -3.18 -1.55
N ALA A 462 0.42 -2.18 -0.71
CA ALA A 462 -0.72 -2.22 0.21
C ALA A 462 -2.08 -2.39 -0.48
N LEU A 463 -2.19 -2.07 -1.78
CA LEU A 463 -3.42 -2.16 -2.57
C LEU A 463 -3.38 -3.30 -3.62
N SER A 464 -2.26 -4.03 -3.75
CA SER A 464 -2.04 -5.00 -4.84
C SER A 464 -2.36 -6.46 -4.51
N ARG A 465 -2.54 -6.81 -3.21
CA ARG A 465 -2.77 -8.18 -2.68
C ARG A 465 -1.55 -9.11 -2.75
N ALA A 466 -0.52 -8.80 -3.52
CA ALA A 466 0.71 -9.59 -3.51
C ALA A 466 1.36 -9.57 -2.12
N GLU A 467 2.00 -10.67 -1.70
CA GLU A 467 2.92 -10.61 -0.58
C GLU A 467 3.94 -9.49 -0.85
N PRO A 468 4.21 -8.58 0.09
CA PRO A 468 4.06 -8.73 1.54
C PRO A 468 2.72 -8.30 2.18
N LEU A 469 1.87 -7.56 1.45
CA LEU A 469 0.62 -6.97 1.99
C LEU A 469 -0.59 -7.55 1.24
N SER A 470 -1.11 -8.65 1.75
CA SER A 470 -2.10 -9.49 1.07
C SER A 470 -3.57 -9.20 1.43
N GLU A 471 -3.80 -8.19 2.27
CA GLU A 471 -5.12 -7.86 2.82
C GLU A 471 -6.06 -7.19 1.81
N ALA A 472 -5.53 -6.69 0.70
CA ALA A 472 -6.31 -6.04 -0.34
C ALA A 472 -7.23 -7.03 -1.07
N ALA A 473 -8.46 -6.62 -1.35
CA ALA A 473 -9.38 -7.38 -2.18
C ALA A 473 -8.89 -7.42 -3.64
N PRO A 474 -9.26 -8.42 -4.44
CA PRO A 474 -9.03 -8.39 -5.89
C PRO A 474 -9.63 -7.13 -6.51
N TYR A 475 -8.96 -6.52 -7.49
CA TYR A 475 -9.55 -5.42 -8.24
C TYR A 475 -10.78 -5.93 -9.00
N LYS A 476 -11.94 -5.35 -8.69
CA LYS A 476 -13.21 -5.65 -9.33
C LYS A 476 -13.92 -4.33 -9.64
N PRO A 477 -13.85 -3.84 -10.89
CA PRO A 477 -14.53 -2.61 -11.30
C PRO A 477 -16.00 -2.61 -10.84
N GLY A 478 -16.42 -1.54 -10.19
CA GLY A 478 -17.79 -1.41 -9.68
C GLY A 478 -18.09 -2.14 -8.37
N GLN A 479 -17.15 -2.90 -7.81
CA GLN A 479 -17.31 -3.56 -6.49
C GLN A 479 -16.29 -3.08 -5.45
N VAL A 480 -15.05 -2.82 -5.87
CA VAL A 480 -13.99 -2.32 -4.99
C VAL A 480 -13.32 -1.11 -5.65
N SER A 481 -13.32 0.02 -4.96
CA SER A 481 -12.59 1.23 -5.36
C SER A 481 -11.34 1.38 -4.50
N LYS A 482 -10.19 1.54 -5.16
CA LYS A 482 -8.88 1.62 -4.52
C LYS A 482 -8.29 3.00 -4.68
N PHE A 483 -7.85 3.59 -3.58
CA PHE A 483 -7.33 4.95 -3.55
C PHE A 483 -5.99 5.00 -2.83
N MET A 484 -5.00 5.63 -3.45
CA MET A 484 -3.73 5.94 -2.82
C MET A 484 -3.68 7.44 -2.56
N ILE A 485 -3.39 7.86 -1.33
CA ILE A 485 -3.23 9.26 -0.95
C ILE A 485 -1.78 9.48 -0.57
N VAL A 486 -1.01 10.10 -1.45
CA VAL A 486 0.41 10.43 -1.25
C VAL A 486 0.52 11.84 -0.69
N MET A 487 1.17 12.01 0.45
CA MET A 487 1.39 13.32 1.06
C MET A 487 2.87 13.50 1.40
N THR A 488 3.44 14.65 1.02
CA THR A 488 4.81 15.08 1.35
C THR A 488 4.89 16.60 1.56
N ASP A 489 5.89 17.07 2.30
CA ASP A 489 6.21 18.50 2.44
C ASP A 489 7.44 18.94 1.64
N GLY A 490 7.99 18.03 0.83
CA GLY A 490 9.29 18.22 0.21
C GLY A 490 9.44 17.51 -1.12
N PHE A 491 10.70 17.32 -1.49
CA PHE A 491 11.15 16.69 -2.72
C PHE A 491 11.89 15.39 -2.39
N ASN A 492 12.11 14.54 -3.39
CA ASN A 492 12.95 13.35 -3.22
C ASN A 492 14.40 13.76 -2.86
N GLU A 493 14.84 13.40 -1.66
CA GLU A 493 16.16 13.72 -1.13
C GLU A 493 17.06 12.47 -1.15
N PRO A 494 17.86 12.25 -2.21
CA PRO A 494 18.78 11.11 -2.30
C PRO A 494 19.96 11.19 -1.32
N ASP A 495 20.24 12.41 -0.86
CA ASP A 495 21.50 12.82 -0.25
C ASP A 495 21.24 13.45 1.13
N PHE A 496 20.35 12.82 1.91
CA PHE A 496 20.09 13.23 3.30
C PHE A 496 21.43 13.24 4.05
N ARG A 497 21.90 14.44 4.44
CA ARG A 497 23.23 14.67 5.04
C ARG A 497 24.43 14.24 4.18
N ALA A 498 24.40 14.44 2.86
CA ALA A 498 25.57 14.17 2.02
C ALA A 498 26.67 15.23 2.17
N TYR A 499 27.91 14.75 2.28
CA TYR A 499 29.10 15.46 1.83
C TYR A 499 29.52 14.80 0.51
N SER A 500 29.76 15.60 -0.53
CA SER A 500 30.12 15.11 -1.87
C SER A 500 31.42 14.29 -1.90
N ASP A 501 32.23 14.39 -0.84
CA ASP A 501 33.58 13.87 -0.78
C ASP A 501 33.69 12.77 0.27
N THR A 502 32.71 11.86 0.39
CA THR A 502 32.83 10.64 1.21
C THR A 502 33.17 9.42 0.35
N LEU A 503 33.79 8.40 0.96
CA LEU A 503 34.10 7.12 0.31
C LEU A 503 32.89 6.49 -0.42
N ASN A 504 31.69 6.64 0.15
CA ASN A 504 30.47 6.01 -0.34
C ASN A 504 29.62 6.92 -1.26
N GLY A 505 30.10 8.15 -1.54
CA GLY A 505 29.36 9.20 -2.27
C GLY A 505 28.14 9.77 -1.51
N THR A 506 27.82 9.21 -0.34
CA THR A 506 26.80 9.69 0.60
C THR A 506 27.23 9.31 2.03
N GLY A 507 26.67 10.00 3.03
CA GLY A 507 26.91 9.71 4.44
C GLY A 507 26.00 8.62 5.02
N ILE A 508 24.88 8.32 4.36
CA ILE A 508 23.81 7.48 4.93
C ILE A 508 23.47 6.35 3.96
N TYR A 509 23.25 5.16 4.51
CA TYR A 509 22.75 4.00 3.78
C TYR A 509 21.22 4.10 3.67
N GLY A 510 20.70 4.29 2.46
CA GLY A 510 19.27 4.42 2.18
C GLY A 510 18.66 3.14 1.63
N SER A 511 17.41 3.21 1.14
CA SER A 511 16.75 2.05 0.52
C SER A 511 17.51 1.45 -0.66
N TRP A 512 18.23 2.25 -1.46
CA TRP A 512 19.07 1.74 -2.55
C TRP A 512 20.53 1.52 -2.14
N GLY A 513 20.82 1.47 -0.83
CA GLY A 513 22.17 1.39 -0.32
C GLY A 513 22.93 2.72 -0.39
N PHE A 514 24.23 2.66 -0.65
CA PHE A 514 25.04 3.85 -0.86
C PHE A 514 24.96 4.34 -2.31
N ARG A 515 25.25 5.62 -2.51
CA ARG A 515 25.30 6.22 -3.84
C ARG A 515 26.31 5.52 -4.76
N LYS A 516 27.49 5.14 -4.23
CA LYS A 516 28.53 4.41 -4.96
C LYS A 516 28.05 3.08 -5.58
N ASP A 517 26.97 2.52 -5.06
CA ASP A 517 26.46 1.21 -5.49
C ASP A 517 25.76 1.27 -6.86
N GLY A 518 25.41 2.46 -7.36
CA GLY A 518 24.77 2.63 -8.68
C GLY A 518 23.34 2.06 -8.78
N ARG A 519 22.74 1.61 -7.67
CA ARG A 519 21.45 0.89 -7.66
C ARG A 519 20.23 1.71 -8.07
N LEU A 520 20.24 3.02 -7.80
CA LEU A 520 19.11 3.89 -8.08
C LEU A 520 18.96 4.17 -9.60
N PRO A 521 20.00 4.59 -10.33
CA PRO A 521 19.89 4.77 -11.78
C PRO A 521 19.88 3.46 -12.57
N ASP A 522 20.64 2.43 -12.16
CA ASP A 522 20.86 1.11 -12.81
C ASP A 522 20.32 1.03 -14.26
N THR A 523 21.03 1.67 -15.19
CA THR A 523 20.64 1.75 -16.61
C THR A 523 21.18 0.60 -17.47
N ASP A 524 22.21 -0.10 -17.01
CA ASP A 524 22.91 -1.16 -17.78
C ASP A 524 22.68 -2.57 -17.25
N GLY A 525 22.03 -2.72 -16.09
CA GLY A 525 21.76 -4.02 -15.49
C GLY A 525 23.03 -4.69 -14.91
N ILE A 526 24.08 -3.92 -14.60
CA ILE A 526 25.30 -4.43 -13.97
C ILE A 526 25.37 -3.95 -12.52
N ILE A 527 25.44 -4.90 -11.59
CA ILE A 527 25.40 -4.65 -10.15
C ILE A 527 26.70 -4.01 -9.65
N GLY A 528 26.59 -2.92 -8.88
CA GLY A 528 27.72 -2.30 -8.19
C GLY A 528 28.76 -1.71 -9.13
N ASN A 529 28.38 -1.38 -10.37
CA ASN A 529 29.35 -0.98 -11.37
C ASN A 529 29.73 0.52 -11.22
N GLN A 530 31.03 0.79 -11.29
CA GLN A 530 31.59 2.13 -11.09
C GLN A 530 31.22 3.10 -12.24
N ASN A 531 30.87 2.59 -13.42
CA ASN A 531 30.50 3.42 -14.58
C ASN A 531 29.17 4.13 -14.33
N GLU A 532 28.19 3.41 -13.78
CA GLU A 532 26.87 3.93 -13.44
C GLU A 532 26.99 5.01 -12.36
N TYR A 533 27.80 4.76 -11.32
CA TYR A 533 28.11 5.80 -10.34
C TYR A 533 28.75 7.02 -11.01
N ASN A 534 29.81 6.84 -11.80
CA ASN A 534 30.50 7.98 -12.43
C ASN A 534 29.59 8.77 -13.39
N ALA A 535 28.65 8.11 -14.06
CA ALA A 535 27.71 8.72 -15.00
C ALA A 535 26.55 9.45 -14.31
N HIS A 536 26.16 9.03 -13.09
CA HIS A 536 24.94 9.49 -12.42
C HIS A 536 25.17 9.91 -10.95
N ASN A 537 26.39 10.34 -10.57
CA ASN A 537 26.71 10.73 -9.19
C ASN A 537 26.47 12.21 -8.84
N SER A 538 25.64 12.96 -9.59
CA SER A 538 25.23 14.30 -9.15
C SER A 538 23.91 14.26 -8.36
N LYS A 539 23.78 15.09 -7.31
CA LYS A 539 22.54 15.15 -6.50
C LYS A 539 21.30 15.38 -7.37
N ALA A 540 21.45 16.19 -8.43
CA ALA A 540 20.39 16.48 -9.37
C ALA A 540 19.97 15.22 -10.18
N ASP A 541 20.91 14.41 -10.64
CA ASP A 541 20.61 13.18 -11.38
C ASP A 541 19.88 12.17 -10.49
N MET A 542 20.31 12.02 -9.24
CA MET A 542 19.66 11.13 -8.27
C MET A 542 18.24 11.59 -7.94
N THR A 543 18.03 12.88 -7.66
CA THR A 543 16.68 13.42 -7.43
C THR A 543 15.79 13.24 -8.67
N THR A 544 16.32 13.49 -9.87
CA THR A 544 15.59 13.29 -11.13
C THR A 544 15.21 11.82 -11.33
N THR A 545 16.12 10.90 -11.03
CA THR A 545 15.88 9.45 -11.13
C THR A 545 14.81 9.00 -10.14
N MET A 546 14.84 9.48 -8.89
CA MET A 546 13.79 9.21 -7.91
C MET A 546 12.44 9.76 -8.38
N ASP A 547 12.40 10.98 -8.94
CA ASP A 547 11.17 11.58 -9.46
C ASP A 547 10.59 10.76 -10.63
N ILE A 548 11.43 10.31 -11.57
CA ILE A 548 11.03 9.42 -12.67
C ILE A 548 10.43 8.13 -12.12
N LYS A 549 11.10 7.48 -11.17
CA LYS A 549 10.61 6.24 -10.56
C LYS A 549 9.33 6.44 -9.75
N THR A 550 9.16 7.58 -9.06
CA THR A 550 7.90 7.93 -8.41
C THR A 550 6.76 7.97 -9.43
N VAL A 551 6.94 8.71 -10.54
CA VAL A 551 5.91 8.82 -11.58
C VAL A 551 5.63 7.45 -12.22
N GLN A 552 6.67 6.64 -12.46
CA GLN A 552 6.51 5.29 -13.01
C GLN A 552 5.73 4.37 -12.07
N THR A 553 6.03 4.38 -10.78
CA THR A 553 5.25 3.64 -9.78
C THR A 553 3.79 4.07 -9.78
N CYS A 554 3.50 5.37 -9.80
CA CYS A 554 2.13 5.86 -9.85
C CYS A 554 1.42 5.49 -11.18
N ALA A 555 2.14 5.46 -12.29
CA ALA A 555 1.60 4.99 -13.56
C ALA A 555 1.23 3.51 -13.51
N ASN A 556 2.08 2.66 -12.92
CA ASN A 556 1.80 1.23 -12.70
C ASN A 556 0.60 1.03 -11.77
N ALA A 557 0.51 1.79 -10.67
CA ALA A 557 -0.64 1.75 -9.76
C ALA A 557 -1.95 2.16 -10.47
N LYS A 558 -1.91 3.22 -11.28
CA LYS A 558 -3.07 3.66 -12.09
C LYS A 558 -3.48 2.61 -13.11
N ALA A 559 -2.53 1.95 -13.76
CA ALA A 559 -2.80 0.85 -14.68
C ALA A 559 -3.46 -0.35 -13.97
N ALA A 560 -3.17 -0.57 -12.68
CA ALA A 560 -3.83 -1.56 -11.82
C ALA A 560 -5.20 -1.12 -11.30
N GLY A 561 -5.74 0.03 -11.74
CA GLY A 561 -7.06 0.52 -11.38
C GLY A 561 -7.12 1.31 -10.06
N ILE A 562 -5.97 1.73 -9.52
CA ILE A 562 -5.88 2.57 -8.32
C ILE A 562 -5.98 4.05 -8.70
N GLN A 563 -6.82 4.81 -8.00
CA GLN A 563 -6.86 6.26 -8.13
C GLN A 563 -5.87 6.90 -7.17
N VAL A 564 -5.03 7.81 -7.66
CA VAL A 564 -3.92 8.38 -6.91
C VAL A 564 -4.17 9.86 -6.63
N TYR A 565 -4.31 10.20 -5.35
CA TYR A 565 -4.31 11.55 -4.84
C TYR A 565 -2.90 11.95 -4.39
N THR A 566 -2.47 13.18 -4.68
CA THR A 566 -1.17 13.71 -4.25
C THR A 566 -1.32 15.04 -3.53
N ILE A 567 -0.62 15.22 -2.42
CA ILE A 567 -0.64 16.43 -1.61
C ILE A 567 0.81 16.90 -1.40
N GLY A 568 1.14 18.09 -1.90
CA GLY A 568 2.44 18.73 -1.69
C GLY A 568 2.30 19.96 -0.78
N LEU A 569 2.72 19.85 0.47
CA LEU A 569 2.59 20.91 1.47
C LEU A 569 3.62 22.04 1.26
N GLN A 570 3.19 23.29 1.50
CA GLN A 570 3.98 24.53 1.35
C GLN A 570 4.62 24.59 -0.03
N PRO A 571 3.86 25.03 -1.05
CA PRO A 571 4.03 24.72 -2.46
C PRO A 571 5.45 24.32 -2.83
N PRO A 572 5.68 23.03 -3.14
CA PRO A 572 7.03 22.55 -3.33
C PRO A 572 7.63 23.14 -4.63
N SER A 573 8.89 22.81 -4.91
CA SER A 573 9.57 23.27 -6.12
C SER A 573 8.76 22.97 -7.39
N GLN A 574 8.98 23.71 -8.48
CA GLN A 574 8.27 23.46 -9.75
C GLN A 574 8.45 22.01 -10.24
N ALA A 575 9.65 21.43 -10.07
CA ALA A 575 9.93 20.04 -10.41
C ALA A 575 9.08 19.08 -9.58
N THR A 576 9.05 19.27 -8.26
CA THR A 576 8.25 18.45 -7.34
C THR A 576 6.76 18.58 -7.61
N ARG A 577 6.26 19.79 -7.87
CA ARG A 577 4.86 20.03 -8.24
C ARG A 577 4.51 19.26 -9.52
N LYS A 578 5.37 19.31 -10.53
CA LYS A 578 5.20 18.55 -11.77
C LYS A 578 5.16 17.04 -11.49
N MET A 579 6.13 16.51 -10.73
CA MET A 579 6.19 15.09 -10.38
C MET A 579 4.94 14.63 -9.62
N LEU A 580 4.45 15.38 -8.63
CA LEU A 580 3.22 15.05 -7.90
C LEU A 580 1.99 15.13 -8.82
N THR A 581 1.89 16.16 -9.68
CA THR A 581 0.80 16.25 -10.65
C THR A 581 0.80 15.07 -11.63
N ASP A 582 1.96 14.67 -12.16
CA ASP A 582 2.11 13.54 -13.09
C ASP A 582 1.80 12.18 -12.42
N CYS A 583 2.15 12.05 -11.14
CA CYS A 583 1.81 10.88 -10.32
C CYS A 583 0.29 10.76 -10.08
N SER A 584 -0.42 11.88 -9.89
CA SER A 584 -1.85 11.89 -9.60
C SER A 584 -2.74 11.31 -10.72
N SER A 585 -4.02 11.03 -10.42
CA SER A 585 -5.03 10.62 -11.40
C SER A 585 -5.62 11.77 -12.23
N GLY A 586 -4.99 12.96 -12.22
CA GLY A 586 -5.35 14.11 -13.06
C GLY A 586 -6.03 15.24 -12.28
N THR A 587 -6.79 16.09 -12.97
CA THR A 587 -7.44 17.26 -12.37
C THR A 587 -8.38 16.85 -11.24
N GLY A 588 -8.25 17.50 -10.08
CA GLY A 588 -9.02 17.18 -8.87
C GLY A 588 -8.35 16.16 -7.93
N TYR A 589 -7.24 15.54 -8.36
CA TYR A 589 -6.50 14.57 -7.56
C TYR A 589 -5.18 15.10 -6.99
N TYR A 590 -4.81 16.36 -7.23
CA TYR A 590 -3.62 16.97 -6.65
C TYR A 590 -3.95 18.24 -5.87
N PHE A 591 -3.24 18.45 -4.76
CA PHE A 591 -3.44 19.59 -3.86
C PHE A 591 -2.10 20.15 -3.39
N PHE A 592 -2.01 21.48 -3.32
CA PHE A 592 -0.79 22.20 -2.89
C PHE A 592 -1.12 23.24 -1.81
N PRO A 593 -1.45 22.82 -0.57
CA PRO A 593 -1.78 23.74 0.51
C PRO A 593 -0.59 24.65 0.86
N ASN A 594 -0.85 25.93 1.08
CA ASN A 594 0.18 26.94 1.37
C ASN A 594 0.71 26.85 2.80
N THR A 595 -0.13 26.37 3.72
CA THR A 595 0.20 26.29 5.13
C THR A 595 -0.13 24.89 5.69
N PRO A 596 0.57 24.43 6.74
CA PRO A 596 0.26 23.14 7.37
C PRO A 596 -1.17 23.04 7.88
N ALA A 597 -1.77 24.14 8.32
CA ALA A 597 -3.16 24.17 8.81
C ALA A 597 -4.19 23.79 7.73
N GLU A 598 -3.93 24.15 6.47
CA GLU A 598 -4.80 23.82 5.33
C GLU A 598 -4.85 22.32 5.00
N LEU A 599 -3.93 21.49 5.55
CA LEU A 599 -3.96 20.04 5.35
C LEU A 599 -5.28 19.42 5.82
N VAL A 600 -5.85 19.93 6.91
CA VAL A 600 -7.10 19.39 7.46
C VAL A 600 -8.22 19.54 6.44
N ASP A 601 -8.32 20.70 5.78
CA ASP A 601 -9.35 20.95 4.76
C ASP A 601 -9.13 20.12 3.49
N VAL A 602 -7.87 19.94 3.08
CA VAL A 602 -7.52 19.09 1.92
C VAL A 602 -7.90 17.63 2.17
N PHE A 603 -7.49 17.06 3.30
CA PHE A 603 -7.82 15.68 3.66
C PHE A 603 -9.33 15.49 3.87
N LYS A 604 -10.01 16.48 4.46
CA LYS A 604 -11.47 16.49 4.59
C LYS A 604 -12.16 16.50 3.24
N ASN A 605 -11.68 17.30 2.27
CA ASN A 605 -12.21 17.32 0.92
C ASN A 605 -12.07 15.94 0.25
N ILE A 606 -10.86 15.36 0.25
CA ILE A 606 -10.61 14.03 -0.32
C ILE A 606 -11.53 12.99 0.34
N ALA A 607 -11.58 12.95 1.67
CA ALA A 607 -12.42 12.00 2.40
C ALA A 607 -13.92 12.13 2.04
N ASN A 608 -14.42 13.36 1.91
CA ASN A 608 -15.80 13.60 1.47
C ASN A 608 -16.05 13.12 0.04
N GLN A 609 -15.10 13.31 -0.89
CA GLN A 609 -15.22 12.77 -2.26
C GLN A 609 -15.30 11.24 -2.25
N LEU A 610 -14.45 10.58 -1.45
CA LEU A 610 -14.46 9.12 -1.30
C LEU A 610 -15.80 8.64 -0.73
N SER A 611 -16.30 9.31 0.32
CA SER A 611 -17.60 8.98 0.93
C SER A 611 -18.78 9.22 -0.02
N GLN A 612 -18.75 10.27 -0.86
CA GLN A 612 -19.80 10.54 -1.86
C GLN A 612 -19.82 9.52 -2.99
N LEU A 613 -18.65 9.06 -3.47
CA LEU A 613 -18.57 8.02 -4.50
C LEU A 613 -19.30 6.75 -4.05
N ARG A 614 -19.22 6.41 -2.77
CA ARG A 614 -19.96 5.27 -2.21
C ARG A 614 -21.49 5.44 -2.19
N LEU A 615 -21.98 6.68 -2.01
CA LEU A 615 -23.41 6.96 -1.90
C LEU A 615 -24.11 7.16 -3.25
N SER A 616 -23.36 7.59 -4.27
CA SER A 616 -23.88 8.06 -5.57
C SER A 616 -23.97 6.99 -6.67
N ARG A 617 -23.52 5.77 -6.41
CA ARG A 617 -23.72 4.59 -7.27
C ARG A 617 -24.42 3.50 -6.48
#